data_AF-A0A662TQE4-F1
#
_entry.id   AF-A0A662TQE4-F1
#
_cell.length_a   1.000
_cell.length_b   1.000
_cell.length_c   1.000
_cell.angle_alpha   90.00
_cell.angle_beta   90.00
_cell.angle_gamma   90.00
#
_symmetry.space_group_name_H-M   'P 1'
#
loop_
_entity.id
_entity.type
_entity.pdbx_description
1 polymer ?
#
loop_
_entity_poly.entity_id
_entity_poly.type
_entity_poly.pdbx_seq_one_letter_code
_entity_poly.pdbx_strand_id
1 'polypeptide(L)'
;MAVGQRYEVLLTLARRIAKSLDIKRKPGNLRKFLDDVFDTVASKFELCKRGFQARAAIYGEAFQAIFTVIVEELFPDLRLIHGCEIEEACLTGVGKADFVAVDDKGRILAVIEAKGSADRIICDGKVIRLPRPGLIRTDTTKKAIANAAQVKYGISMDMPYIIVTSHKPGPSSNSYCMLRLVEGKLVDLVIDVT
;
A
#
# COMPACT_ATOMS: atom_id res chain seq x y z
N MET A 1 2.90 -18.39 10.42
CA MET A 1 1.70 -17.55 10.64
C MET A 1 0.99 -17.36 9.32
N ALA A 2 -0.30 -17.72 9.25
CA ALA A 2 -1.13 -17.52 8.06
C ALA A 2 -1.23 -16.02 7.71
N VAL A 3 -1.46 -15.69 6.44
CA VAL A 3 -1.51 -14.30 5.95
C VAL A 3 -2.59 -13.48 6.69
N GLY A 4 -3.79 -14.03 6.89
CA GLY A 4 -4.86 -13.36 7.62
C GLY A 4 -4.51 -13.04 9.08
N GLN A 5 -3.87 -13.98 9.80
CA GLN A 5 -3.40 -13.74 11.17
C GLN A 5 -2.32 -12.66 11.25
N ARG A 6 -1.47 -12.55 10.21
CA ARG A 6 -0.42 -11.54 10.16
C ARG A 6 -0.98 -10.14 9.93
N TYR A 7 -1.96 -10.01 9.04
CA TYR A 7 -2.60 -8.74 8.75
C TYR A 7 -3.25 -8.12 10.00
N GLU A 8 -3.99 -8.90 10.79
CA GLU A 8 -4.61 -8.43 12.04
C GLU A 8 -3.59 -7.91 13.06
N VAL A 9 -2.43 -8.57 13.15
CA VAL A 9 -1.33 -8.12 14.01
C VAL A 9 -0.75 -6.80 13.53
N LEU A 10 -0.58 -6.64 12.21
CA LEU A 10 -0.09 -5.40 11.60
C LEU A 10 -1.10 -4.25 11.79
N LEU A 11 -2.39 -4.52 11.60
CA LEU A 11 -3.48 -3.55 11.77
C LEU A 11 -3.59 -3.08 13.22
N THR A 12 -3.53 -4.00 14.19
CA THR A 12 -3.53 -3.67 15.62
C THR A 12 -2.35 -2.77 16.00
N LEU A 13 -1.15 -3.10 15.48
CA LEU A 13 0.06 -2.31 15.70
C LEU A 13 -0.09 -0.91 15.08
N ALA A 14 -0.58 -0.82 13.84
CA ALA A 14 -0.80 0.44 13.15
C ALA A 14 -1.80 1.34 13.90
N ARG A 15 -2.97 0.82 14.32
CA ARG A 15 -3.96 1.57 15.10
C ARG A 15 -3.39 2.13 16.41
N ARG A 16 -2.58 1.32 17.11
CA ARG A 16 -1.94 1.77 18.36
C ARG A 16 -0.99 2.95 18.13
N ILE A 17 -0.18 2.90 17.08
CA ILE A 17 0.77 3.98 16.77
C ILE A 17 0.02 5.22 16.27
N ALA A 18 -0.95 5.05 15.37
CA ALA A 18 -1.82 6.13 14.89
C ALA A 18 -2.48 6.90 16.04
N LYS A 19 -3.02 6.19 17.04
CA LYS A 19 -3.61 6.80 18.24
C LYS A 19 -2.58 7.56 19.07
N SER A 20 -1.38 7.01 19.24
CA SER A 20 -0.31 7.68 19.99
C SER A 20 0.18 8.98 19.33
N LEU A 21 0.10 9.05 18.00
CA LEU A 21 0.49 10.22 17.21
C LEU A 21 -0.70 11.15 16.90
N ASP A 22 -1.93 10.78 17.29
CA ASP A 22 -3.17 11.52 17.03
C ASP A 22 -3.30 11.95 15.56
N ILE A 23 -3.06 11.02 14.62
CA ILE A 23 -3.00 11.34 13.18
C ILE A 23 -4.30 11.95 12.66
N LYS A 24 -5.43 11.63 13.30
CA LYS A 24 -6.75 12.20 13.00
C LYS A 24 -6.78 13.72 13.13
N ARG A 25 -6.19 14.25 14.20
CA ARG A 25 -6.16 15.71 14.46
C ARG A 25 -4.86 16.35 14.00
N LYS A 26 -3.82 15.54 13.74
CA LYS A 26 -2.47 15.98 13.34
C LYS A 26 -1.99 15.21 12.11
N PRO A 27 -2.59 15.44 10.92
CA PRO A 27 -2.22 14.72 9.70
C PRO A 27 -0.76 14.99 9.26
N GLY A 28 -0.12 16.08 9.73
CA GLY A 28 1.32 16.28 9.55
C GLY A 28 2.21 15.19 10.17
N ASN A 29 1.65 14.31 11.01
CA ASN A 29 2.37 13.17 11.59
C ASN A 29 2.39 11.91 10.69
N LEU A 30 1.76 11.93 9.51
CA LEU A 30 1.66 10.74 8.65
C LEU A 30 3.01 10.12 8.32
N ARG A 31 4.02 10.92 7.94
CA ARG A 31 5.36 10.37 7.67
C ARG A 31 5.96 9.67 8.89
N LYS A 32 5.84 10.27 10.08
CA LYS A 32 6.31 9.67 11.33
C LYS A 32 5.54 8.40 11.66
N PHE A 33 4.23 8.39 11.43
CA PHE A 33 3.39 7.22 11.63
C PHE A 33 3.84 6.03 10.78
N LEU A 34 4.11 6.25 9.48
CA LEU A 34 4.65 5.21 8.61
C LEU A 34 5.98 4.66 9.11
N ASP A 35 6.93 5.56 9.42
CA ASP A 35 8.26 5.18 9.91
C ASP A 35 8.17 4.37 11.21
N ASP A 36 7.39 4.83 12.20
CA ASP A 36 7.23 4.16 13.49
C ASP A 36 6.58 2.76 13.34
N VAL A 37 5.62 2.62 12.42
CA VAL A 37 5.03 1.32 12.09
C VAL A 37 6.06 0.40 11.46
N PHE A 38 6.79 0.85 10.43
CA PHE A 38 7.79 0.02 9.76
C PHE A 38 8.93 -0.39 10.69
N ASP A 39 9.40 0.50 11.56
CA ASP A 39 10.44 0.21 12.55
C ASP A 39 9.94 -0.82 13.59
N THR A 40 8.70 -0.68 14.07
CA THR A 40 8.10 -1.65 14.99
C THR A 40 7.89 -3.02 14.32
N VAL A 41 7.44 -3.04 13.06
CA VAL A 41 7.27 -4.27 12.27
C VAL A 41 8.62 -4.94 12.02
N ALA A 42 9.67 -4.16 11.72
CA ALA A 42 11.02 -4.68 11.52
C ALA A 42 11.51 -5.46 12.74
N SER A 43 11.33 -4.90 13.92
CA SER A 43 11.67 -5.54 15.19
C SER A 43 10.79 -6.77 15.45
N LYS A 44 9.46 -6.61 15.42
CA LYS A 44 8.50 -7.67 15.78
C LYS A 44 8.62 -8.93 14.92
N PHE A 45 8.98 -8.77 13.65
CA PHE A 45 9.08 -9.87 12.69
C PHE A 45 10.52 -10.28 12.39
N GLU A 46 11.49 -9.72 13.12
CA GLU A 46 12.93 -9.99 12.96
C GLU A 46 13.41 -9.82 11.52
N LEU A 47 12.99 -8.73 10.85
CA LEU A 47 13.22 -8.53 9.41
C LEU A 47 14.70 -8.40 9.04
N CYS A 48 15.57 -8.07 10.00
CA CYS A 48 17.02 -8.08 9.85
C CYS A 48 17.59 -9.48 9.56
N LYS A 49 16.92 -10.53 10.06
CA LYS A 49 17.31 -11.94 9.86
C LYS A 49 16.69 -12.55 8.60
N ARG A 50 15.89 -11.78 7.85
CA ARG A 50 15.12 -12.27 6.71
C ARG A 50 15.72 -11.82 5.38
N GLY A 51 15.56 -12.68 4.37
CA GLY A 51 15.89 -12.36 2.98
C GLY A 51 15.02 -11.24 2.41
N PHE A 52 15.48 -10.66 1.30
CA PHE A 52 14.82 -9.52 0.63
C PHE A 52 13.33 -9.77 0.33
N GLN A 53 12.97 -10.92 -0.24
CA GLN A 53 11.59 -11.22 -0.64
C GLN A 53 10.65 -11.32 0.57
N ALA A 54 11.09 -11.99 1.64
CA ALA A 54 10.30 -12.11 2.88
C ALA A 54 10.08 -10.75 3.55
N ARG A 55 11.11 -9.89 3.54
CA ARG A 55 10.99 -8.51 4.05
C ARG A 55 10.04 -7.67 3.20
N ALA A 56 10.15 -7.75 1.87
CA ALA A 56 9.29 -7.01 0.95
C ALA A 56 7.81 -7.39 1.12
N ALA A 57 7.51 -8.68 1.29
CA ALA A 57 6.15 -9.14 1.54
C ALA A 57 5.58 -8.56 2.85
N ILE A 58 6.34 -8.64 3.95
CA ILE A 58 5.86 -8.13 5.25
C ILE A 58 5.71 -6.61 5.24
N TYR A 59 6.62 -5.87 4.61
CA TYR A 59 6.45 -4.41 4.48
C TYR A 59 5.30 -4.02 3.57
N GLY A 60 5.01 -4.79 2.52
CA GLY A 60 3.82 -4.58 1.68
C GLY A 60 2.53 -4.74 2.49
N GLU A 61 2.40 -5.84 3.24
CA GLU A 61 1.26 -6.07 4.13
C GLU A 61 1.16 -4.99 5.23
N ALA A 62 2.31 -4.55 5.78
CA ALA A 62 2.33 -3.47 6.76
C ALA A 62 1.85 -2.14 6.16
N PHE A 63 2.20 -1.86 4.91
CA PHE A 63 1.73 -0.67 4.22
C PHE A 63 0.21 -0.71 3.93
N GLN A 64 -0.34 -1.87 3.60
CA GLN A 64 -1.80 -2.05 3.49
C GLN A 64 -2.49 -1.76 4.83
N ALA A 65 -1.96 -2.27 5.94
CA ALA A 65 -2.49 -2.00 7.27
C ALA A 65 -2.38 -0.51 7.64
N ILE A 66 -1.25 0.14 7.34
CA ILE A 66 -1.07 1.59 7.48
C ILE A 66 -2.16 2.34 6.72
N PHE A 67 -2.35 2.02 5.44
CA PHE A 67 -3.31 2.71 4.58
C PHE A 67 -4.74 2.54 5.08
N THR A 68 -5.10 1.35 5.56
CA THR A 68 -6.39 1.10 6.20
C THR A 68 -6.62 2.07 7.36
N VAL A 69 -5.65 2.21 8.27
CA VAL A 69 -5.76 3.10 9.42
C VAL A 69 -5.81 4.57 9.00
N ILE A 70 -5.07 4.98 7.97
CA ILE A 70 -5.16 6.36 7.42
C ILE A 70 -6.60 6.64 6.98
N VAL A 71 -7.21 5.72 6.25
CA VAL A 71 -8.58 5.91 5.75
C VAL A 71 -9.61 5.87 6.88
N GLU A 72 -9.49 4.94 7.83
CA GLU A 72 -10.36 4.89 9.01
C GLU A 72 -10.33 6.19 9.83
N GLU A 73 -9.15 6.81 10.00
CA GLU A 73 -8.99 7.99 10.83
C GLU A 73 -9.35 9.30 10.12
N LEU A 74 -8.99 9.43 8.84
CA LEU A 74 -9.11 10.68 8.07
C LEU A 74 -10.33 10.73 7.16
N PHE A 75 -10.85 9.59 6.74
CA PHE A 75 -11.97 9.46 5.81
C PHE A 75 -12.98 8.43 6.34
N PRO A 76 -13.56 8.63 7.54
CA PRO A 76 -14.38 7.64 8.22
C PRO A 76 -15.65 7.23 7.47
N ASP A 77 -16.10 8.07 6.53
CA ASP A 77 -17.27 7.80 5.68
C ASP A 77 -16.93 6.90 4.47
N LEU A 78 -15.64 6.71 4.17
CA LEU A 78 -15.18 5.84 3.09
C LEU A 78 -15.06 4.40 3.58
N ARG A 79 -15.91 3.52 3.06
CA ARG A 79 -15.82 2.10 3.35
C ARG A 79 -14.83 1.42 2.41
N LEU A 80 -13.79 0.83 2.98
CA LEU A 80 -12.80 0.00 2.27
C LEU A 80 -12.98 -1.49 2.60
N ILE A 81 -12.93 -2.31 1.56
CA ILE A 81 -12.84 -3.78 1.66
C ILE A 81 -11.41 -4.17 1.30
N HIS A 82 -10.71 -4.85 2.22
CA HIS A 82 -9.35 -5.34 2.01
C HIS A 82 -9.34 -6.74 1.39
N GLY A 83 -8.41 -7.01 0.47
CA GLY A 83 -8.17 -8.34 -0.08
C GLY A 83 -9.36 -8.91 -0.86
N CYS A 84 -9.93 -8.11 -1.75
CA CYS A 84 -11.13 -8.45 -2.52
C CYS A 84 -10.79 -9.30 -3.75
N GLU A 85 -11.50 -10.42 -3.92
CA GLU A 85 -11.46 -11.18 -5.16
C GLU A 85 -12.38 -10.54 -6.20
N ILE A 86 -11.86 -10.36 -7.42
CA ILE A 86 -12.63 -9.85 -8.56
C ILE A 86 -12.33 -10.78 -9.74
N GLU A 87 -13.22 -11.72 -9.98
CA GLU A 87 -13.03 -12.78 -10.98
C GLU A 87 -12.93 -12.22 -12.39
N GLU A 88 -13.73 -11.21 -12.73
CA GLU A 88 -13.75 -10.55 -14.03
C GLU A 88 -12.43 -9.86 -14.35
N ALA A 89 -11.73 -9.36 -13.33
CA ALA A 89 -10.39 -8.79 -13.45
C ALA A 89 -9.26 -9.84 -13.31
N CYS A 90 -9.59 -11.12 -13.18
CA CYS A 90 -8.63 -12.18 -12.84
C CYS A 90 -7.82 -11.89 -11.55
N LEU A 91 -8.39 -11.13 -10.63
CA LEU A 91 -7.78 -10.79 -9.34
C LEU A 91 -8.24 -11.79 -8.29
N THR A 92 -7.69 -13.01 -8.33
CA THR A 92 -8.07 -14.12 -7.45
C THR A 92 -6.86 -14.70 -6.70
N GLY A 93 -7.12 -15.42 -5.60
CA GLY A 93 -6.06 -16.12 -4.85
C GLY A 93 -5.01 -15.18 -4.24
N VAL A 94 -3.79 -15.19 -4.78
CA VAL A 94 -2.70 -14.30 -4.33
C VAL A 94 -2.66 -12.95 -5.05
N GLY A 95 -3.43 -12.79 -6.13
CA GLY A 95 -3.48 -11.60 -6.97
C GLY A 95 -4.70 -10.71 -6.70
N LYS A 96 -5.28 -10.79 -5.50
CA LYS A 96 -6.48 -10.01 -5.13
C LYS A 96 -6.24 -8.51 -5.25
N ALA A 97 -7.31 -7.75 -5.44
CA ALA A 97 -7.25 -6.32 -5.23
C ALA A 97 -6.87 -6.04 -3.78
N ASP A 98 -5.87 -5.17 -3.57
CA ASP A 98 -5.46 -4.79 -2.22
C ASP A 98 -6.66 -4.17 -1.48
N PHE A 99 -7.37 -3.25 -2.13
CA PHE A 99 -8.56 -2.61 -1.61
C PHE A 99 -9.62 -2.34 -2.68
N VAL A 100 -10.87 -2.33 -2.24
CA VAL A 100 -12.01 -1.84 -3.00
C VAL A 100 -12.76 -0.82 -2.15
N ALA A 101 -12.93 0.39 -2.66
CA ALA A 101 -13.81 1.39 -2.07
C ALA A 101 -15.26 1.12 -2.51
N VAL A 102 -16.19 1.17 -1.57
CA VAL A 102 -17.61 0.92 -1.84
C VAL A 102 -18.52 1.99 -1.24
N ASP A 103 -19.69 2.17 -1.83
CA ASP A 103 -20.75 3.01 -1.24
C ASP A 103 -21.58 2.25 -0.19
N ASP A 104 -22.61 2.93 0.32
CA ASP A 104 -23.59 2.40 1.28
C ASP A 104 -24.36 1.18 0.75
N LYS A 105 -24.50 1.07 -0.57
CA LYS A 105 -25.15 -0.04 -1.28
C LYS A 105 -24.18 -1.16 -1.65
N GLY A 106 -22.90 -1.02 -1.31
CA GLY A 106 -21.86 -2.00 -1.65
C GLY A 106 -21.42 -1.97 -3.11
N ARG A 107 -21.76 -0.93 -3.88
CA ARG A 107 -21.28 -0.77 -5.24
C ARG A 107 -19.81 -0.33 -5.22
N ILE A 108 -19.01 -0.90 -6.10
CA ILE A 108 -17.59 -0.55 -6.24
C ILE A 108 -17.48 0.88 -6.79
N LEU A 109 -16.80 1.73 -6.02
CA LEU A 109 -16.48 3.11 -6.39
C LEU A 109 -15.08 3.22 -7.00
N ALA A 110 -14.13 2.43 -6.49
CA ALA A 110 -12.77 2.39 -7.00
C ALA A 110 -12.06 1.10 -6.56
N VAL A 111 -11.14 0.64 -7.39
CA VAL A 111 -10.12 -0.34 -7.00
C VAL A 111 -8.86 0.41 -6.61
N ILE A 112 -8.30 0.09 -5.44
CA ILE A 112 -7.14 0.77 -4.89
C ILE A 112 -6.00 -0.23 -4.67
N GLU A 113 -4.85 0.10 -5.23
CA GLU A 113 -3.62 -0.69 -5.14
C GLU A 113 -2.61 -0.02 -4.20
N ALA A 114 -2.10 -0.75 -3.22
CA ALA A 114 -1.21 -0.21 -2.20
C ALA A 114 0.23 -0.65 -2.42
N LYS A 115 1.07 0.26 -2.92
CA LYS A 115 2.49 0.03 -3.22
C LYS A 115 3.42 0.89 -2.36
N GLY A 116 3.60 0.52 -1.11
CA GLY A 116 4.52 1.17 -0.18
C GLY A 116 5.51 0.20 0.46
N SER A 117 6.58 0.76 1.01
CA SER A 117 7.60 0.02 1.74
C SER A 117 8.45 0.98 2.57
N ALA A 118 9.21 0.43 3.53
CA ALA A 118 10.20 1.19 4.28
C ALA A 118 11.40 1.56 3.39
N ASP A 119 11.94 2.76 3.57
CA ASP A 119 13.18 3.24 2.94
C ASP A 119 14.43 2.97 3.80
N ARG A 120 14.21 2.46 5.02
CA ARG A 120 15.25 2.09 5.97
C ARG A 120 14.81 0.90 6.82
N ILE A 121 15.78 0.30 7.50
CA ILE A 121 15.58 -0.69 8.55
C ILE A 121 16.64 -0.49 9.63
N ILE A 122 16.28 -0.69 10.90
CA ILE A 122 17.20 -0.62 12.03
C ILE A 122 17.60 -2.04 12.43
N CYS A 123 18.88 -2.37 12.29
CA CYS A 123 19.44 -3.68 12.67
C CYS A 123 20.62 -3.46 13.61
N ASP A 124 20.56 -4.05 14.81
CA ASP A 124 21.58 -3.92 15.86
C ASP A 124 21.96 -2.46 16.14
N GLY A 125 20.94 -1.58 16.22
CA GLY A 125 21.09 -0.15 16.45
C GLY A 125 21.60 0.66 15.24
N LYS A 126 21.90 0.01 14.11
CA LYS A 126 22.36 0.69 12.89
C LYS A 126 21.23 0.90 11.90
N VAL A 127 21.15 2.11 11.36
CA VAL A 127 20.21 2.45 10.28
C VAL A 127 20.79 1.98 8.95
N ILE A 128 20.08 1.07 8.27
CA ILE A 128 20.43 0.57 6.95
C ILE A 128 19.41 1.12 5.95
N ARG A 129 19.87 1.83 4.92
CA ARG A 129 19.01 2.33 3.83
C ARG A 129 18.59 1.19 2.91
N LEU A 130 17.30 1.12 2.61
CA LEU A 130 16.73 0.15 1.69
C LEU A 130 16.54 0.82 0.31
N PRO A 131 17.12 0.25 -0.77
CA PRO A 131 17.05 0.89 -2.07
C PRO A 131 15.67 0.73 -2.69
N ARG A 132 15.18 1.80 -3.34
CA ARG A 132 13.99 1.81 -4.19
C ARG A 132 12.71 1.31 -3.49
N PRO A 133 12.23 1.99 -2.43
CA PRO A 133 10.96 1.66 -1.78
C PRO A 133 9.75 1.97 -2.67
N GLY A 134 8.63 1.28 -2.44
CA GLY A 134 7.35 1.57 -3.09
C GLY A 134 7.43 1.59 -4.62
N LEU A 135 6.87 2.64 -5.23
CA LEU A 135 6.86 2.85 -6.68
C LEU A 135 8.19 3.35 -7.26
N ILE A 136 9.20 3.64 -6.43
CA ILE A 136 10.56 3.86 -6.94
C ILE A 136 11.07 2.55 -7.60
N ARG A 137 10.65 1.39 -7.11
CA ARG A 137 11.02 0.08 -7.65
C ARG A 137 10.26 -0.23 -8.95
N THR A 138 11.00 -0.38 -10.04
CA THR A 138 10.44 -0.57 -11.39
C THR A 138 9.52 -1.78 -11.52
N ASP A 139 9.83 -2.93 -10.90
CA ASP A 139 8.95 -4.10 -10.98
C ASP A 139 7.70 -3.96 -10.11
N THR A 140 7.75 -3.21 -9.00
CA THR A 140 6.55 -2.82 -8.25
C THR A 140 5.64 -1.96 -9.12
N THR A 141 6.19 -0.99 -9.84
CA THR A 141 5.45 -0.15 -10.79
C THR A 141 4.83 -0.98 -11.91
N LYS A 142 5.60 -1.88 -12.55
CA LYS A 142 5.08 -2.76 -13.61
C LYS A 142 3.90 -3.62 -13.11
N LYS A 143 3.98 -4.15 -11.89
CA LYS A 143 2.88 -4.92 -11.29
C LYS A 143 1.63 -4.08 -11.10
N ALA A 144 1.76 -2.86 -10.55
CA ALA A 144 0.60 -1.99 -10.36
C ALA A 144 -0.06 -1.61 -11.71
N ILE A 145 0.73 -1.36 -12.75
CA ILE A 145 0.19 -1.08 -14.10
C ILE A 145 -0.50 -2.31 -14.70
N ALA A 146 0.07 -3.51 -14.50
CA ALA A 146 -0.57 -4.75 -14.95
C ALA A 146 -1.92 -4.98 -14.26
N ASN A 147 -1.99 -4.76 -12.95
CA ASN A 147 -3.24 -4.84 -12.18
C ASN A 147 -4.25 -3.77 -12.65
N ALA A 148 -3.79 -2.57 -13.01
CA ALA A 148 -4.65 -1.54 -13.59
C ALA A 148 -5.29 -2.01 -14.91
N ALA A 149 -4.48 -2.62 -15.79
CA ALA A 149 -4.99 -3.17 -17.04
C ALA A 149 -6.03 -4.29 -16.80
N GLN A 150 -5.79 -5.16 -15.82
CA GLN A 150 -6.75 -6.19 -15.41
C GLN A 150 -8.10 -5.59 -14.98
N VAL A 151 -8.08 -4.54 -14.16
CA VAL A 151 -9.30 -3.85 -13.71
C VAL A 151 -10.01 -3.16 -14.88
N LYS A 152 -9.26 -2.40 -15.68
CA LYS A 152 -9.81 -1.60 -16.79
C LYS A 152 -10.41 -2.48 -17.89
N TYR A 153 -9.74 -3.56 -18.26
CA TYR A 153 -10.23 -4.45 -19.32
C TYR A 153 -11.16 -5.55 -18.82
N GLY A 154 -11.02 -5.99 -17.56
CA GLY A 154 -11.86 -7.03 -16.98
C GLY A 154 -13.19 -6.51 -16.45
N ILE A 155 -13.20 -5.33 -15.81
CA ILE A 155 -14.41 -4.73 -15.22
C ILE A 155 -15.00 -3.67 -16.15
N SER A 156 -14.27 -2.56 -16.35
CA SER A 156 -14.69 -1.44 -17.20
C SER A 156 -13.57 -0.41 -17.32
N MET A 157 -13.45 0.21 -18.49
CA MET A 157 -12.51 1.34 -18.70
C MET A 157 -12.83 2.53 -17.79
N ASP A 158 -14.08 2.67 -17.37
CA ASP A 158 -14.54 3.74 -16.48
C ASP A 158 -14.33 3.41 -14.99
N MET A 159 -13.94 2.17 -14.65
CA MET A 159 -13.70 1.78 -13.26
C MET A 159 -12.48 2.52 -12.71
N PRO A 160 -12.61 3.35 -11.67
CA PRO A 160 -11.46 4.07 -11.13
C PRO A 160 -10.42 3.11 -10.53
N TYR A 161 -9.17 3.27 -10.94
CA TYR A 161 -8.01 2.54 -10.44
C TYR A 161 -6.99 3.53 -9.87
N ILE A 162 -6.81 3.46 -8.55
CA ILE A 162 -5.96 4.39 -7.80
C ILE A 162 -4.77 3.62 -7.24
N ILE A 163 -3.56 4.15 -7.42
CA ILE A 163 -2.38 3.63 -6.75
C ILE A 163 -2.04 4.54 -5.58
N VAL A 164 -1.94 3.97 -4.38
CA VAL A 164 -1.43 4.66 -3.19
C VAL A 164 -0.04 4.16 -2.86
N THR A 165 0.87 5.06 -2.49
CA THR A 165 2.27 4.74 -2.21
C THR A 165 2.82 5.58 -1.05
N SER A 166 3.90 5.11 -0.43
CA SER A 166 4.71 5.90 0.50
C SER A 166 5.90 6.59 -0.18
N HIS A 167 6.17 6.27 -1.45
CA HIS A 167 7.34 6.75 -2.18
C HIS A 167 7.03 6.85 -3.68
N LYS A 168 6.61 8.05 -4.14
CA LYS A 168 6.42 8.35 -5.56
C LYS A 168 7.78 8.45 -6.29
N PRO A 169 7.93 7.90 -7.52
CA PRO A 169 9.18 7.99 -8.27
C PRO A 169 9.44 9.42 -8.80
N GLY A 170 10.71 9.83 -8.81
CA GLY A 170 11.12 11.13 -9.33
C GLY A 170 11.22 11.18 -10.88
N PRO A 171 11.17 12.38 -11.50
CA PRO A 171 11.03 12.58 -12.95
C PRO A 171 12.06 11.89 -13.86
N SER A 172 13.26 11.60 -13.37
CA SER A 172 14.36 10.99 -14.14
C SER A 172 14.40 9.47 -14.06
N SER A 173 13.45 8.82 -13.39
CA SER A 173 13.45 7.37 -13.20
C SER A 173 12.58 6.63 -14.22
N ASN A 174 12.95 5.37 -14.52
CA ASN A 174 12.14 4.49 -15.37
C ASN A 174 10.73 4.29 -14.80
N SER A 175 10.61 4.21 -13.48
CA SER A 175 9.32 4.06 -12.80
C SER A 175 8.41 5.27 -13.04
N TYR A 176 8.97 6.48 -12.98
CA TYR A 176 8.23 7.70 -13.32
C TYR A 176 7.82 7.72 -14.79
N CYS A 177 8.75 7.38 -15.71
CA CYS A 177 8.46 7.33 -17.13
C CYS A 177 7.27 6.41 -17.44
N MET A 178 7.25 5.20 -16.86
CA MET A 178 6.13 4.26 -17.03
C MET A 178 4.81 4.79 -16.48
N LEU A 179 4.80 5.36 -15.26
CA LEU A 179 3.57 5.92 -14.67
C LEU A 179 3.02 7.07 -15.51
N ARG A 180 3.88 7.99 -15.97
CA ARG A 180 3.48 9.12 -16.82
C ARG A 180 2.81 8.68 -18.13
N LEU A 181 3.18 7.51 -18.66
CA LEU A 181 2.56 6.99 -19.90
C LEU A 181 1.12 6.53 -19.70
N VAL A 182 0.76 6.12 -18.48
CA VAL A 182 -0.51 5.45 -18.17
C VAL A 182 -1.40 6.20 -17.18
N GLU A 183 -0.88 7.18 -16.45
CA GLU A 183 -1.64 8.05 -15.54
C GLU A 183 -2.62 8.90 -16.35
N GLY A 184 -3.87 9.01 -15.88
CA GLY A 184 -5.00 9.57 -16.61
C GLY A 184 -5.55 8.69 -17.74
N LYS A 185 -5.06 7.45 -17.87
CA LYS A 185 -5.53 6.46 -18.86
C LYS A 185 -5.90 5.14 -18.16
N LEU A 186 -4.90 4.30 -17.89
CA LEU A 186 -5.12 3.03 -17.18
C LEU A 186 -5.12 3.23 -15.66
N VAL A 187 -4.32 4.18 -15.17
CA VAL A 187 -4.24 4.54 -13.76
C VAL A 187 -4.85 5.92 -13.61
N ASP A 188 -5.94 6.05 -12.86
CA ASP A 188 -6.64 7.33 -12.75
C ASP A 188 -5.89 8.30 -11.83
N LEU A 189 -5.24 7.78 -10.79
CA LEU A 189 -4.52 8.61 -9.82
C LEU A 189 -3.37 7.86 -9.13
N VAL A 190 -2.25 8.55 -8.91
CA VAL A 190 -1.14 8.07 -8.06
C VAL A 190 -0.93 9.01 -6.88
N ILE A 191 -1.28 8.54 -5.68
CA ILE A 191 -1.24 9.31 -4.43
C ILE A 191 -0.04 8.89 -3.58
N ASP A 192 0.77 9.86 -3.15
CA ASP A 192 1.68 9.67 -2.02
C ASP A 192 0.92 9.95 -0.72
N VAL A 193 0.89 9.00 0.20
CA VAL A 193 0.12 9.10 1.45
C VAL A 193 0.91 9.77 2.59
N THR A 194 2.11 10.28 2.30
CA THR A 194 3.01 10.93 3.27
C THR A 194 3.12 12.43 3.10
#